data_AF-A0A538D5S8-F1
#
_entry.id   AF-A0A538D5S8-F1
#
_cell.length_a   1.000
_cell.length_b   1.000
_cell.length_c   1.000
_cell.angle_alpha   90.00
_cell.angle_beta   90.00
_cell.angle_gamma   90.00
#
_symmetry.space_group_name_H-M   'P 1'
#
loop_
_entity.id
_entity.type
_entity.pdbx_description
1 polymer ?
#
loop_
_entity_poly.entity_id
_entity_poly.type
_entity_poly.pdbx_seq_one_letter_code
_entity_poly.pdbx_strand_id
1 'polypeptide(L)'
;MLSAPSPSLDASWRDGQPWGELITLSRNEERAAWPIVDVIDVRREGPGGARLSARLVPVLRGAGPVVCVLNRTGRARLLACAACGELARCERHRIPLTQDDAGLLVCPQGDETRPAVCAHCGSTSLRNLRQGVARVREELEALAMRPVIEVTAAHVLRDARADVYIGTEAVLHQVDHAKAVIFLDFDQELLAPRARASEQAMTLLTRAARLVGPRADGGRILVQTRWPRHDVLDAAQRADPGRFAERERGRRRELALPPFVAQALISGSAGAEYVVRLGHPLGLTVQGPSNAQWLVTAADHHTLCDALAMVERPPGRVRIEVDPLRI
;
A
#
# COMPACT_ATOMS: atom_id res chain seq x y z
N MET A 1 -15.19 18.51 -14.45
CA MET A 1 -14.40 17.39 -15.02
C MET A 1 -13.21 17.13 -14.10
N LEU A 2 -13.13 15.94 -13.51
CA LEU A 2 -11.95 15.49 -12.76
C LEU A 2 -11.13 14.58 -13.68
N SER A 3 -9.80 14.73 -13.70
CA SER A 3 -8.90 13.90 -14.49
C SER A 3 -7.78 13.36 -13.60
N ALA A 4 -7.60 12.05 -13.60
CA ALA A 4 -6.56 11.38 -12.84
C ALA A 4 -6.08 10.14 -13.62
N PRO A 5 -4.76 9.84 -13.64
CA PRO A 5 -4.23 8.63 -14.29
C PRO A 5 -4.69 7.32 -13.63
N SER A 6 -5.00 7.38 -12.34
CA SER A 6 -5.56 6.27 -11.55
C SER A 6 -6.49 6.88 -10.50
N PRO A 7 -7.76 7.18 -10.86
CA PRO A 7 -8.70 7.80 -9.92
C PRO A 7 -8.95 6.86 -8.73
N SER A 8 -9.03 7.42 -7.52
CA SER A 8 -9.43 6.63 -6.35
C SER A 8 -10.89 6.18 -6.48
N LEU A 9 -11.24 5.06 -5.84
CA LEU A 9 -12.62 4.60 -5.82
C LEU A 9 -13.54 5.67 -5.22
N ASP A 10 -13.11 6.31 -4.13
CA ASP A 10 -13.85 7.39 -3.46
C ASP A 10 -14.04 8.64 -4.35
N ALA A 11 -13.20 8.84 -5.37
CA ALA A 11 -13.36 9.95 -6.32
C ALA A 11 -14.27 9.59 -7.49
N SER A 12 -14.48 8.30 -7.74
CA SER A 12 -15.29 7.78 -8.84
C SER A 12 -16.67 7.32 -8.38
N TRP A 13 -16.82 7.05 -7.08
CA TRP A 13 -18.02 6.49 -6.45
C TRP A 13 -18.30 7.20 -5.13
N ARG A 14 -19.58 7.37 -4.83
CA ARG A 14 -20.08 7.88 -3.56
C ARG A 14 -21.37 7.16 -3.19
N ASP A 15 -21.49 6.71 -1.95
CA ASP A 15 -22.68 5.99 -1.44
C ASP A 15 -23.09 4.83 -2.35
N GLY A 16 -22.07 4.10 -2.86
CA GLY A 16 -22.25 2.96 -3.76
C GLY A 16 -22.70 3.28 -5.19
N GLN A 17 -22.83 4.56 -5.55
CA GLN A 17 -23.19 5.03 -6.89
C GLN A 17 -22.00 5.70 -7.60
N PRO A 18 -21.90 5.65 -8.94
CA PRO A 18 -20.91 6.43 -9.67
C PRO A 18 -21.13 7.93 -9.43
N TRP A 19 -20.06 8.68 -9.19
CA TRP A 19 -20.14 10.13 -9.03
C TRP A 19 -20.47 10.86 -10.35
N GLY A 20 -20.13 10.23 -11.48
CA GLY A 20 -20.42 10.74 -12.81
C GLY A 20 -20.06 9.73 -13.89
N GLU A 21 -20.10 10.16 -15.14
CA GLU A 21 -19.67 9.36 -16.27
C GLU A 21 -18.15 9.14 -16.24
N LEU A 22 -17.73 7.88 -16.32
CA LEU A 22 -16.33 7.52 -16.38
C LEU A 22 -15.87 7.48 -17.84
N ILE A 23 -15.01 8.43 -18.21
CA ILE A 23 -14.38 8.46 -19.53
C ILE A 23 -13.00 7.81 -19.41
N THR A 24 -12.77 6.73 -20.16
CA THR A 24 -11.49 6.01 -20.19
C THR A 24 -10.93 5.93 -21.60
N LEU A 25 -9.61 5.79 -21.71
CA LEU A 25 -8.97 5.44 -22.98
C LEU A 25 -9.42 4.04 -23.44
N SER A 26 -9.27 3.75 -24.73
CA SER A 26 -9.43 2.38 -25.22
C SER A 26 -8.37 1.46 -24.59
N ARG A 27 -8.65 0.16 -24.51
CA ARG A 27 -7.69 -0.83 -23.97
C ARG A 27 -6.35 -0.83 -24.71
N ASN A 28 -6.36 -0.53 -26.01
CA ASN A 28 -5.14 -0.47 -26.82
C ASN A 28 -4.30 0.76 -26.49
N GLU A 29 -4.92 1.93 -26.37
CA GLU A 29 -4.24 3.18 -26.00
C GLU A 29 -3.68 3.08 -24.57
N GLU A 30 -4.48 2.60 -23.62
CA GLU A 30 -4.03 2.37 -22.24
C GLU A 30 -2.81 1.44 -22.22
N ARG A 31 -2.89 0.29 -22.90
CA ARG A 31 -1.79 -0.67 -22.94
C ARG A 31 -0.53 -0.11 -23.61
N ALA A 32 -0.68 0.72 -24.63
CA ALA A 32 0.45 1.35 -25.33
C ALA A 32 1.16 2.39 -24.45
N ALA A 33 0.42 3.10 -23.60
CA ALA A 33 0.95 4.11 -22.68
C ALA A 33 1.73 3.51 -21.49
N TRP A 34 1.53 2.22 -21.17
CA TRP A 34 2.19 1.58 -20.03
C TRP A 34 3.58 0.99 -20.37
N PRO A 35 4.53 1.02 -19.41
CA PRO A 35 5.80 0.33 -19.51
C PRO A 35 5.65 -1.19 -19.46
N ILE A 36 6.79 -1.88 -19.62
CA ILE A 36 6.91 -3.29 -19.26
C ILE A 36 6.99 -3.39 -17.73
N VAL A 37 6.16 -4.24 -17.12
CA VAL A 37 6.16 -4.50 -15.67
C VAL A 37 6.62 -5.93 -15.41
N ASP A 38 7.80 -6.06 -14.81
CA ASP A 38 8.44 -7.32 -14.46
C ASP A 38 8.30 -7.59 -12.95
N VAL A 39 7.56 -8.64 -12.60
CA VAL A 39 7.37 -9.06 -11.19
C VAL A 39 8.38 -10.16 -10.85
N ILE A 40 9.14 -9.94 -9.77
CA ILE A 40 10.18 -10.83 -9.29
C ILE A 40 9.70 -11.45 -7.96
N ASP A 41 9.45 -12.76 -7.98
CA ASP A 41 9.14 -13.54 -6.78
C ASP A 41 10.43 -13.86 -6.00
N VAL A 42 10.71 -13.05 -4.98
CA VAL A 42 11.95 -13.16 -4.19
C VAL A 42 12.06 -14.46 -3.40
N ARG A 43 10.96 -15.21 -3.24
CA ARG A 43 10.99 -16.53 -2.58
C ARG A 43 11.70 -17.59 -3.43
N ARG A 44 11.85 -17.35 -4.73
CA ARG A 44 12.48 -18.27 -5.69
C ARG A 44 13.96 -17.99 -5.90
N GLU A 45 14.50 -16.93 -5.31
CA GLU A 45 15.89 -16.48 -5.50
C GLU A 45 16.90 -17.18 -4.54
N GLY A 46 16.48 -18.25 -3.83
CA GLY A 46 17.34 -19.10 -3.00
C GLY A 46 17.04 -19.05 -1.49
N PRO A 47 17.58 -20.00 -0.70
CA PRO A 47 17.38 -20.07 0.75
C PRO A 47 17.88 -18.79 1.43
N GLY A 48 17.07 -18.21 2.31
CA GLY A 48 17.36 -16.91 2.91
C GLY A 48 16.93 -15.70 2.08
N GLY A 49 16.50 -15.87 0.81
CA GLY A 49 16.02 -14.82 -0.09
C GLY A 49 16.99 -13.65 -0.20
N ALA A 50 17.84 -13.65 -1.24
CA ALA A 50 18.69 -12.51 -1.54
C ALA A 50 17.84 -11.22 -1.50
N ARG A 51 18.32 -10.21 -0.77
CA ARG A 51 17.58 -8.96 -0.57
C ARG A 51 17.29 -8.26 -1.89
N LEU A 52 18.26 -8.32 -2.79
CA LEU A 52 18.21 -7.84 -4.15
C LEU A 52 18.39 -9.03 -5.10
N SER A 53 17.49 -9.17 -6.06
CA SER A 53 17.54 -10.22 -7.08
C SER A 53 18.67 -9.95 -8.07
N ALA A 54 19.34 -11.02 -8.51
CA ALA A 54 20.29 -10.93 -9.61
C ALA A 54 19.64 -10.44 -10.92
N ARG A 55 18.32 -10.57 -11.05
CA ARG A 55 17.54 -10.08 -12.20
C ARG A 55 17.52 -8.56 -12.30
N LEU A 56 17.92 -7.83 -11.25
CA LEU A 56 18.07 -6.37 -11.30
C LEU A 56 19.32 -5.93 -12.07
N VAL A 57 20.36 -6.77 -12.15
CA VAL A 57 21.68 -6.42 -12.68
C VAL A 57 21.64 -5.88 -14.12
N PRO A 58 20.93 -6.50 -15.08
CA PRO A 58 20.89 -5.98 -16.46
C PRO A 58 20.26 -4.58 -16.55
N VAL A 59 19.33 -4.26 -15.66
CA VAL A 59 18.66 -2.95 -15.63
C VAL A 59 19.54 -1.91 -14.94
N LEU A 60 20.14 -2.26 -13.80
CA LEU A 60 21.03 -1.39 -13.05
C LEU A 60 22.30 -1.01 -13.84
N ARG A 61 22.82 -1.94 -14.66
CA ARG A 61 23.99 -1.71 -15.52
C ARG A 61 23.64 -1.12 -16.89
N GLY A 62 22.35 -0.93 -17.17
CA GLY A 62 21.87 -0.35 -18.42
C GLY A 62 22.20 1.14 -18.55
N ALA A 63 21.98 1.67 -19.74
CA ALA A 63 22.10 3.11 -20.01
C ALA A 63 20.88 3.88 -19.47
N GLY A 64 21.14 5.06 -18.91
CA GLY A 64 20.13 5.97 -18.38
C GLY A 64 19.84 5.83 -16.88
N PRO A 65 19.10 6.79 -16.31
CA PRO A 65 18.83 6.85 -14.87
C PRO A 65 17.88 5.73 -14.42
N VAL A 66 18.20 5.08 -13.31
CA VAL A 66 17.38 4.07 -12.66
C VAL A 66 16.96 4.55 -11.28
N VAL A 67 15.68 4.43 -10.96
CA VAL A 67 15.14 4.85 -9.66
C VAL A 67 14.75 3.63 -8.85
N CYS A 68 15.46 3.41 -7.76
CA CYS A 68 15.20 2.34 -6.80
C CYS A 68 14.34 2.87 -5.64
N VAL A 69 13.17 2.28 -5.44
CA VAL A 69 12.24 2.64 -4.36
C VAL A 69 12.30 1.57 -3.27
N LEU A 70 12.56 2.02 -2.04
CA LEU A 70 12.49 1.23 -0.83
C LEU A 70 11.69 1.99 0.21
N ASN A 71 10.42 1.64 0.36
CA ASN A 71 9.57 2.26 1.37
C ASN A 71 9.90 1.72 2.75
N ARG A 72 10.28 2.65 3.64
CA ARG A 72 10.58 2.39 5.05
C ARG A 72 9.36 2.51 5.95
N THR A 73 8.13 2.60 5.41
CA THR A 73 6.91 2.94 6.16
C THR A 73 6.94 2.26 7.53
N GLY A 74 7.28 3.04 8.57
CA GLY A 74 7.82 2.53 9.84
C GLY A 74 6.81 1.79 10.71
N ARG A 75 5.73 1.29 10.12
CA ARG A 75 4.50 0.85 10.77
C ARG A 75 4.24 -0.65 10.58
N ALA A 76 4.65 -1.26 9.47
CA ALA A 76 4.51 -2.70 9.27
C ALA A 76 5.82 -3.42 9.58
N ARG A 77 5.90 -4.04 10.77
CA ARG A 77 6.94 -5.02 11.09
C ARG A 77 6.59 -6.34 10.41
N LEU A 78 6.81 -6.43 9.10
CA LEU A 78 6.58 -7.67 8.37
C LEU A 78 7.59 -8.72 8.84
N LEU A 79 7.07 -9.87 9.27
CA LEU A 79 7.88 -11.04 9.60
C LEU A 79 7.90 -12.00 8.43
N ALA A 80 9.09 -12.49 8.08
CA ALA A 80 9.29 -13.51 7.07
C ALA A 80 10.08 -14.69 7.63
N CYS A 81 9.80 -15.88 7.13
CA CYS A 81 10.59 -17.06 7.41
C CYS A 81 11.99 -16.90 6.82
N ALA A 82 13.03 -17.11 7.63
CA ALA A 82 14.40 -17.06 7.18
C ALA A 82 14.76 -18.24 6.25
N ALA A 83 14.08 -19.39 6.39
CA ALA A 83 14.34 -20.56 5.57
C ALA A 83 13.70 -20.47 4.16
N CYS A 84 12.40 -20.23 4.09
CA CYS A 84 11.65 -20.24 2.82
C CYS A 84 11.21 -18.86 2.31
N GLY A 85 11.44 -17.80 3.08
CA GLY A 85 11.06 -16.43 2.70
C GLY A 85 9.56 -16.10 2.82
N GLU A 86 8.71 -17.06 3.21
CA GLU A 86 7.27 -16.87 3.34
C GLU A 86 6.91 -15.87 4.46
N LEU A 87 5.91 -15.00 4.22
CA LEU A 87 5.48 -14.04 5.24
C LEU A 87 4.61 -14.70 6.32
N ALA A 88 4.80 -14.31 7.57
CA ALA A 88 3.93 -14.69 8.69
C ALA A 88 2.60 -13.96 8.56
N ARG A 89 1.51 -14.71 8.34
CA ARG A 89 0.19 -14.18 8.00
C ARG A 89 -0.89 -14.91 8.78
N CYS A 90 -1.97 -14.19 9.05
CA CYS A 90 -3.18 -14.74 9.63
C CYS A 90 -3.87 -15.63 8.59
N GLU A 91 -4.29 -16.82 8.99
CA GLU A 91 -4.93 -17.77 8.10
C GLU A 91 -6.32 -17.31 7.67
N ARG A 92 -7.04 -16.64 8.59
CA ARG A 92 -8.38 -16.10 8.39
C ARG A 92 -8.38 -14.81 7.57
N HIS A 93 -7.63 -13.81 8.03
CA HIS A 93 -7.67 -12.45 7.47
C HIS A 93 -6.66 -12.21 6.34
N ARG A 94 -5.68 -13.11 6.16
CA ARG A 94 -4.59 -12.98 5.19
C ARG A 94 -3.73 -11.72 5.35
N ILE A 95 -3.83 -11.03 6.49
CA ILE A 95 -2.99 -9.88 6.85
C ILE A 95 -1.70 -10.33 7.56
N PRO A 96 -0.64 -9.50 7.55
CA PRO A 96 0.58 -9.79 8.30
C PRO A 96 0.33 -9.95 9.80
N LEU A 97 0.97 -10.95 10.41
CA LEU A 97 1.00 -11.12 11.87
C LEU A 97 2.08 -10.21 12.49
N THR A 98 1.81 -9.71 13.68
CA THR A 98 2.78 -9.01 14.52
C THR A 98 3.34 -9.96 15.58
N GLN A 99 4.52 -9.65 16.11
CA GLN A 99 5.07 -10.38 17.27
C GLN A 99 4.84 -9.57 18.53
N ASP A 100 4.28 -10.20 19.56
CA ASP A 100 4.14 -9.61 20.88
C ASP A 100 5.44 -9.75 21.71
N ASP A 101 5.41 -9.23 22.94
CA ASP A 101 6.56 -9.27 23.85
C ASP A 101 6.88 -10.69 24.35
N ALA A 102 5.91 -11.61 24.30
CA ALA A 102 6.08 -13.03 24.61
C ALA A 102 6.66 -13.83 23.42
N GLY A 103 6.87 -13.19 22.27
CA GLY A 103 7.40 -13.82 21.07
C GLY A 103 6.35 -14.58 20.25
N LEU A 104 5.06 -14.48 20.59
CA LEU A 104 3.96 -15.10 19.85
C LEU A 104 3.56 -14.25 18.65
N LEU A 105 3.06 -14.92 17.61
CA LEU A 105 2.45 -14.26 16.47
C LEU A 105 1.00 -13.93 16.79
N VAL A 106 0.63 -12.67 16.65
CA VAL A 106 -0.70 -12.14 16.96
C VAL A 106 -1.28 -11.47 15.72
N CYS A 107 -2.55 -11.75 15.45
CA CYS A 107 -3.33 -11.06 14.44
C CYS A 107 -3.74 -9.68 14.95
N PRO A 108 -3.49 -8.59 14.20
CA PRO A 108 -3.95 -7.26 14.58
C PRO A 108 -5.48 -7.12 14.74
N GLN A 109 -6.25 -8.06 14.19
CA GLN A 109 -7.72 -8.11 14.30
C GLN A 109 -8.19 -8.98 15.48
N GLY A 110 -7.29 -9.51 16.31
CA GLY A 110 -7.62 -10.22 17.57
C GLY A 110 -7.99 -11.71 17.45
N ASP A 111 -8.00 -12.26 16.24
CA ASP A 111 -8.57 -13.60 15.98
C ASP A 111 -7.58 -14.78 16.02
N GLU A 112 -6.28 -14.51 16.08
CA GLU A 112 -5.25 -15.56 16.01
C GLU A 112 -4.05 -15.17 16.88
N THR A 113 -3.69 -16.06 17.81
CA THR A 113 -2.43 -16.01 18.56
C THR A 113 -1.79 -17.38 18.50
N ARG A 114 -0.55 -17.47 18.01
CA ARG A 114 0.14 -18.77 17.84
C ARG A 114 1.66 -18.66 17.99
N PRO A 115 2.37 -19.78 18.21
CA PRO A 115 3.83 -19.80 18.23
C PRO A 115 4.44 -19.26 16.93
N ALA A 116 5.65 -18.70 17.03
CA ALA A 116 6.45 -18.16 15.92
C ALA A 116 7.02 -19.24 14.98
N VAL A 117 6.12 -20.02 14.38
CA VAL A 117 6.42 -21.10 13.43
C VAL A 117 5.93 -20.70 12.04
N CYS A 118 6.74 -20.93 11.02
CA CYS A 118 6.35 -20.75 9.63
C CYS A 118 5.27 -21.76 9.24
N ALA A 119 4.08 -21.29 8.88
CA ALA A 119 2.97 -22.14 8.45
C ALA A 119 3.24 -22.86 7.11
N HIS A 120 4.26 -22.43 6.36
CA HIS A 120 4.59 -23.03 5.06
C HIS A 120 5.64 -24.15 5.14
N CYS A 121 6.68 -23.98 5.97
CA CYS A 121 7.79 -24.94 6.04
C CYS A 121 8.12 -25.46 7.45
N GLY A 122 7.39 -25.04 8.49
CA GLY A 122 7.60 -25.48 9.87
C GLY A 122 8.82 -24.87 10.58
N SER A 123 9.60 -24.02 9.92
CA SER A 123 10.75 -23.35 10.55
C SER A 123 10.31 -22.38 11.64
N THR A 124 10.99 -22.40 12.79
CA THR A 124 10.85 -21.43 13.88
C THR A 124 11.65 -20.13 13.66
N SER A 125 12.44 -20.08 12.59
CA SER A 125 13.29 -18.92 12.29
C SER A 125 12.51 -17.88 11.50
N LEU A 126 11.96 -16.89 12.20
CA LEU A 126 11.34 -15.71 11.62
C LEU A 126 12.25 -14.49 11.79
N ARG A 127 12.31 -13.63 10.78
CA ARG A 127 13.09 -12.39 10.79
C ARG A 127 12.22 -11.20 10.44
N ASN A 128 12.51 -10.07 11.07
CA ASN A 128 11.93 -8.80 10.70
C ASN A 128 12.48 -8.35 9.34
N LEU A 129 11.56 -8.04 8.42
CA LEU A 129 11.88 -7.38 7.17
C LEU A 129 12.05 -5.88 7.43
N ARG A 130 13.25 -5.49 7.85
CA ARG A 130 13.69 -4.09 7.86
C ARG A 130 15.03 -4.00 7.16
N GLN A 131 15.00 -3.60 5.90
CA GLN A 131 16.22 -3.32 5.15
C GLN A 131 16.68 -1.90 5.47
N GLY A 132 17.92 -1.74 5.92
CA GLY A 132 18.52 -0.42 6.10
C GLY A 132 18.89 0.16 4.73
N VAL A 133 18.39 1.36 4.41
CA VAL A 133 18.65 2.02 3.12
C VAL A 133 20.15 2.13 2.83
N ALA A 134 20.97 2.46 3.83
CA ALA A 134 22.42 2.53 3.69
C ALA A 134 23.05 1.20 3.22
N ARG A 135 22.63 0.08 3.80
CA ARG A 135 23.13 -1.25 3.41
C ARG A 135 22.61 -1.68 2.04
N VAL A 136 21.37 -1.35 1.72
CA VAL A 136 20.80 -1.61 0.39
C VAL A 136 21.48 -0.75 -0.67
N ARG A 137 21.86 0.48 -0.35
CA ARG A 137 22.65 1.36 -1.22
C ARG A 137 24.00 0.71 -1.55
N GLU A 138 24.73 0.22 -0.56
CA GLU A 138 26.01 -0.49 -0.78
C GLU A 138 25.82 -1.74 -1.66
N GLU A 139 24.77 -2.54 -1.39
CA GLU A 139 24.43 -3.70 -2.22
C GLU A 139 24.09 -3.28 -3.68
N LEU A 140 23.35 -2.19 -3.87
CA LEU A 140 23.04 -1.63 -5.18
C LEU A 140 24.28 -1.10 -5.90
N GLU A 141 25.19 -0.41 -5.21
CA GLU A 141 26.46 0.08 -5.78
C GLU A 141 27.29 -1.09 -6.31
N ALA A 142 27.36 -2.18 -5.56
CA ALA A 142 28.06 -3.40 -5.97
C ALA A 142 27.38 -4.08 -7.18
N LEU A 143 26.05 -4.14 -7.24
CA LEU A 143 25.33 -4.73 -8.37
C LEU A 143 25.42 -3.85 -9.63
N ALA A 144 25.21 -2.54 -9.47
CA ALA A 144 25.21 -1.56 -10.55
C ALA A 144 26.62 -1.24 -11.06
N MET A 145 27.66 -1.45 -10.24
CA MET A 145 29.04 -1.02 -10.48
C MET A 145 29.15 0.49 -10.74
N ARG A 146 28.29 1.26 -10.06
CA ARG A 146 28.12 2.72 -10.25
C ARG A 146 27.74 3.37 -8.91
N PRO A 147 28.02 4.68 -8.74
CA PRO A 147 27.55 5.42 -7.56
C PRO A 147 26.02 5.42 -7.46
N VAL A 148 25.50 5.30 -6.24
CA VAL A 148 24.06 5.37 -5.95
C VAL A 148 23.78 6.56 -5.04
N ILE A 149 22.92 7.48 -5.47
CA ILE A 149 22.52 8.63 -4.65
C ILE A 149 21.27 8.31 -3.84
N GLU A 150 21.35 8.49 -2.52
CA GLU A 150 20.18 8.45 -1.66
C GLU A 150 19.38 9.76 -1.75
N VAL A 151 18.09 9.64 -2.04
CA VAL A 151 17.14 10.74 -2.16
C VAL A 151 16.14 10.65 -1.02
N THR A 152 16.09 11.71 -0.21
CA THR A 152 15.16 11.82 0.92
C THR A 152 14.19 12.97 0.68
N ALA A 153 13.07 13.00 1.41
CA ALA A 153 12.13 14.11 1.31
C ALA A 153 12.74 15.47 1.72
N ALA A 154 13.78 15.47 2.57
CA ALA A 154 14.49 16.67 3.00
C ALA A 154 15.60 17.09 2.02
N HIS A 155 16.15 16.14 1.25
CA HIS A 155 17.22 16.39 0.29
C HIS A 155 16.62 16.57 -1.10
N VAL A 156 16.40 17.81 -1.51
CA VAL A 156 15.96 18.15 -2.87
C VAL A 156 17.13 17.97 -3.84
N LEU A 157 16.95 17.14 -4.86
CA LEU A 157 17.89 17.01 -5.98
C LEU A 157 17.95 18.32 -6.79
N ARG A 158 18.80 19.26 -6.34
CA ARG A 158 19.07 20.50 -7.09
C ARG A 158 20.21 20.24 -8.06
N ASP A 159 19.88 19.72 -9.23
CA ASP A 159 20.79 19.48 -10.38
C ASP A 159 21.72 18.27 -10.28
N ALA A 160 21.62 17.47 -9.21
CA ALA A 160 22.39 16.23 -9.08
C ALA A 160 21.87 15.17 -10.07
N ARG A 161 22.57 15.04 -11.21
CA ARG A 161 22.40 13.93 -12.15
C ARG A 161 23.21 12.73 -11.67
N ALA A 162 22.51 11.65 -11.37
CA ALA A 162 23.09 10.35 -11.12
C ALA A 162 22.42 9.32 -12.00
N ASP A 163 23.11 8.20 -12.13
CA ASP A 163 22.62 7.08 -12.92
C ASP A 163 21.73 6.14 -12.11
N VAL A 164 21.92 6.08 -10.79
CA VAL A 164 21.11 5.26 -9.91
C VAL A 164 20.72 6.07 -8.67
N TYR A 165 19.43 6.16 -8.43
CA TYR A 165 18.85 6.80 -7.26
C TYR A 165 18.26 5.74 -6.33
N ILE A 166 18.34 5.92 -5.02
CA ILE A 166 17.59 5.14 -4.03
C ILE A 166 16.81 6.06 -3.11
N GLY A 167 15.54 5.76 -2.85
CA GLY A 167 14.77 6.53 -1.88
C GLY A 167 13.45 5.88 -1.51
N THR A 168 12.67 6.57 -0.69
CA THR A 168 11.24 6.27 -0.51
C THR A 168 10.44 6.76 -1.72
N GLU A 169 9.12 6.58 -1.75
CA GLU A 169 8.21 7.14 -2.77
C GLU A 169 8.53 8.61 -3.14
N ALA A 170 9.03 9.41 -2.19
CA ALA A 170 9.47 10.78 -2.44
C ALA A 170 10.45 10.93 -3.63
N VAL A 171 11.29 9.92 -3.93
CA VAL A 171 12.20 9.97 -5.08
C VAL A 171 11.45 10.05 -6.41
N LEU A 172 10.27 9.43 -6.51
CA LEU A 172 9.42 9.46 -7.72
C LEU A 172 8.83 10.84 -8.00
N HIS A 173 8.95 11.77 -7.05
CA HIS A 173 8.52 13.16 -7.18
C HIS A 173 9.67 14.11 -7.50
N GLN A 174 10.92 13.68 -7.31
CA GLN A 174 12.10 14.52 -7.46
C GLN A 174 12.91 14.21 -8.72
N VAL A 175 12.65 13.06 -9.35
CA VAL A 175 13.27 12.67 -10.61
C VAL A 175 12.26 12.91 -11.73
N ASP A 176 12.66 13.66 -12.76
CA ASP A 176 11.77 14.02 -13.87
C ASP A 176 11.54 12.86 -14.86
N HIS A 177 12.57 12.03 -15.07
CA HIS A 177 12.54 10.90 -15.99
C HIS A 177 13.49 9.79 -15.54
N ALA A 178 13.05 8.53 -15.68
CA ALA A 178 13.88 7.36 -15.42
C ALA A 178 13.77 6.35 -16.56
N LYS A 179 14.84 5.63 -16.91
CA LYS A 179 14.74 4.50 -17.84
C LYS A 179 14.03 3.31 -17.20
N ALA A 180 14.21 3.14 -15.90
CA ALA A 180 13.53 2.12 -15.13
C ALA A 180 13.26 2.56 -13.69
N VAL A 181 12.18 2.03 -13.11
CA VAL A 181 11.89 2.09 -11.67
C VAL A 181 11.96 0.69 -11.10
N ILE A 182 12.66 0.51 -9.98
CA ILE A 182 12.79 -0.76 -9.29
C ILE A 182 12.21 -0.61 -7.88
N PHE A 183 11.11 -1.29 -7.58
CA PHE A 183 10.62 -1.45 -6.22
C PHE A 183 11.36 -2.62 -5.56
N LEU A 184 12.29 -2.31 -4.64
CA LEU A 184 13.18 -3.28 -4.01
C LEU A 184 12.45 -4.17 -2.99
N ASP A 185 11.38 -3.66 -2.41
CA ASP A 185 10.43 -4.41 -1.57
C ASP A 185 9.05 -3.76 -1.69
N PHE A 186 8.13 -4.44 -2.38
CA PHE A 186 6.76 -3.96 -2.58
C PHE A 186 5.76 -4.57 -1.60
N ASP A 187 6.19 -5.52 -0.75
CA ASP A 187 5.30 -6.21 0.20
C ASP A 187 4.74 -5.23 1.23
N GLN A 188 5.54 -4.22 1.62
CA GLN A 188 5.16 -3.16 2.55
C GLN A 188 3.96 -2.34 2.05
N GLU A 189 3.83 -2.16 0.73
CA GLU A 189 2.73 -1.40 0.14
C GLU A 189 1.49 -2.25 -0.07
N LEU A 190 1.69 -3.47 -0.58
CA LEU A 190 0.59 -4.42 -0.82
C LEU A 190 -0.11 -4.83 0.48
N LEU A 191 0.66 -4.97 1.57
CA LEU A 191 0.20 -5.53 2.84
C LEU A 191 0.15 -4.50 3.96
N ALA A 192 0.21 -3.21 3.63
CA ALA A 192 0.04 -2.16 4.60
C ALA A 192 -1.30 -2.36 5.36
N PRO A 193 -1.34 -2.28 6.70
CA PRO A 193 -2.56 -2.48 7.49
C PRO A 193 -3.44 -1.23 7.40
N ARG A 194 -3.96 -0.92 6.21
CA ARG A 194 -4.84 0.21 5.92
C ARG A 194 -5.84 -0.19 4.84
N ALA A 195 -7.10 0.24 4.94
CA ALA A 195 -8.15 -0.16 4.01
C ALA A 195 -7.82 0.13 2.53
N ARG A 196 -7.06 1.20 2.26
CA ARG A 196 -6.66 1.63 0.91
C ARG A 196 -5.29 1.09 0.47
N ALA A 197 -4.76 0.03 1.10
CA ALA A 197 -3.45 -0.57 0.80
C ALA A 197 -3.22 -0.77 -0.70
N SER A 198 -4.05 -1.60 -1.30
CA SER A 198 -3.97 -1.99 -2.70
C SER A 198 -4.18 -0.82 -3.66
N GLU A 199 -5.06 0.13 -3.34
CA GLU A 199 -5.30 1.33 -4.16
C GLU A 199 -4.09 2.26 -4.20
N GLN A 200 -3.45 2.51 -3.05
CA GLN A 200 -2.24 3.33 -3.01
C GLN A 200 -1.07 2.61 -3.68
N ALA A 201 -0.97 1.28 -3.56
CA ALA A 201 0.03 0.50 -4.30
C ALA A 201 -0.16 0.62 -5.82
N MET A 202 -1.41 0.59 -6.31
CA MET A 202 -1.72 0.83 -7.73
C MET A 202 -1.38 2.27 -8.16
N THR A 203 -1.69 3.26 -7.32
CA THR A 203 -1.32 4.67 -7.55
C THR A 203 0.20 4.82 -7.68
N LEU A 204 0.96 4.14 -6.83
CA LEU A 204 2.42 4.17 -6.83
C LEU A 204 3.01 3.54 -8.11
N LEU A 205 2.47 2.42 -8.56
CA LEU A 205 2.84 1.79 -9.85
C LEU A 205 2.48 2.67 -11.04
N THR A 206 1.31 3.31 -11.02
CA THR A 206 0.88 4.25 -12.07
C THR A 206 1.80 5.47 -12.13
N ARG A 207 2.24 5.99 -10.98
CA ARG A 207 3.23 7.07 -10.91
C ARG A 207 4.56 6.63 -11.52
N ALA A 208 5.06 5.46 -11.12
CA ALA A 208 6.28 4.90 -11.70
C ALA A 208 6.14 4.70 -13.21
N ALA A 209 4.97 4.28 -13.70
CA ALA A 209 4.70 4.09 -15.12
C ALA A 209 4.83 5.40 -15.91
N ARG A 210 4.29 6.49 -15.38
CA ARG A 210 4.44 7.81 -15.98
C ARG A 210 5.89 8.31 -15.97
N LEU A 211 6.64 7.99 -14.92
CA LEU A 211 8.04 8.40 -14.80
C LEU A 211 8.96 7.70 -15.83
N VAL A 212 8.68 6.43 -16.14
CA VAL A 212 9.49 5.64 -17.09
C VAL A 212 9.00 5.68 -18.53
N GLY A 213 7.77 6.16 -18.74
CA GLY A 213 7.15 6.22 -20.05
C GLY A 213 6.72 4.86 -20.60
N PRO A 214 6.24 4.83 -21.85
CA PRO A 214 5.67 3.65 -22.47
C PRO A 214 6.73 2.59 -22.81
N ARG A 215 6.26 1.35 -22.99
CA ARG A 215 7.11 0.22 -23.40
C ARG A 215 7.84 0.44 -24.73
N ALA A 216 7.25 1.21 -25.65
CA ALA A 216 7.84 1.51 -26.96
C ALA A 216 9.14 2.31 -26.83
N ASP A 217 9.20 3.18 -25.81
CA ASP A 217 10.40 3.95 -25.46
C ASP A 217 11.35 3.15 -24.56
N GLY A 218 11.03 1.88 -24.30
CA GLY A 218 11.80 0.96 -23.45
C GLY A 218 11.64 1.23 -21.95
N GLY A 219 10.57 1.90 -21.52
CA GLY A 219 10.25 2.10 -20.11
C GLY A 219 9.98 0.79 -19.38
N ARG A 220 10.55 0.63 -18.17
CA ARG A 220 10.44 -0.60 -17.37
C ARG A 220 10.17 -0.34 -15.90
N ILE A 221 9.34 -1.18 -15.30
CA ILE A 221 9.15 -1.27 -13.85
C ILE A 221 9.52 -2.69 -13.41
N LEU A 222 10.35 -2.80 -12.39
CA LEU A 222 10.68 -4.07 -11.75
C LEU A 222 10.12 -4.05 -10.33
N VAL A 223 9.38 -5.10 -9.96
CA VAL A 223 8.74 -5.19 -8.65
C VAL A 223 9.22 -6.46 -7.95
N GLN A 224 10.03 -6.29 -6.90
CA GLN A 224 10.37 -7.40 -6.00
C GLN A 224 9.28 -7.57 -4.94
N THR A 225 8.76 -8.79 -4.82
CA THR A 225 7.70 -9.11 -3.87
C THR A 225 7.70 -10.59 -3.51
N ARG A 226 7.15 -10.93 -2.35
CA ARG A 226 6.78 -12.30 -1.95
C ARG A 226 5.37 -12.67 -2.38
N TRP A 227 4.63 -11.73 -2.94
CA TRP A 227 3.23 -11.88 -3.35
C TRP A 227 3.05 -11.58 -4.84
N PRO A 228 3.73 -12.33 -5.73
CA PRO A 228 3.70 -12.04 -7.17
C PRO A 228 2.30 -12.20 -7.80
N ARG A 229 1.36 -12.86 -7.13
CA ARG A 229 -0.02 -13.10 -7.61
C ARG A 229 -1.04 -12.11 -7.03
N HIS A 230 -0.59 -11.02 -6.42
CA HIS A 230 -1.48 -9.99 -5.90
C HIS A 230 -2.23 -9.27 -7.05
N ASP A 231 -3.51 -8.96 -6.86
CA ASP A 231 -4.38 -8.38 -7.91
C ASP A 231 -3.82 -7.08 -8.52
N VAL A 232 -3.27 -6.20 -7.67
CA VAL A 232 -2.56 -4.98 -8.09
C VAL A 232 -1.45 -5.27 -9.09
N LEU A 233 -0.66 -6.32 -8.86
CA LEU A 233 0.48 -6.65 -9.72
C LEU A 233 0.03 -7.29 -11.03
N ASP A 234 -0.98 -8.17 -10.99
CA ASP A 234 -1.55 -8.73 -12.21
C ASP A 234 -2.16 -7.62 -13.10
N ALA A 235 -2.89 -6.67 -12.51
CA ALA A 235 -3.43 -5.52 -13.23
C ALA A 235 -2.31 -4.65 -13.85
N ALA A 236 -1.23 -4.37 -13.12
CA ALA A 236 -0.09 -3.62 -13.63
C ALA A 236 0.63 -4.36 -14.78
N GLN A 237 0.87 -5.67 -14.65
CA GLN A 237 1.47 -6.49 -15.71
C GLN A 237 0.64 -6.52 -17.00
N ARG A 238 -0.68 -6.45 -16.87
CA ARG A 238 -1.61 -6.40 -18.01
C ARG A 238 -1.81 -4.99 -18.57
N ALA A 239 -1.23 -3.96 -17.94
CA ALA A 239 -1.55 -2.57 -18.20
C ALA A 239 -3.08 -2.33 -18.16
N ASP A 240 -3.70 -2.80 -17.09
CA ASP A 240 -5.14 -2.80 -16.89
C ASP A 240 -5.52 -2.38 -15.46
N PRO A 241 -5.32 -1.10 -15.09
CA PRO A 241 -5.72 -0.62 -13.77
C PRO A 241 -7.24 -0.74 -13.53
N GLY A 242 -8.06 -0.69 -14.59
CA GLY A 242 -9.51 -0.88 -14.52
C GLY A 242 -9.90 -2.27 -13.97
N ARG A 243 -9.15 -3.32 -14.36
CA ARG A 243 -9.33 -4.67 -13.80
C ARG A 243 -9.15 -4.71 -12.29
N PHE A 244 -8.17 -3.99 -11.76
CA PHE A 244 -7.97 -3.88 -10.31
C PHE A 244 -9.13 -3.11 -9.66
N ALA A 245 -9.50 -1.96 -10.23
CA ALA A 245 -10.56 -1.11 -9.70
C ALA A 245 -11.89 -1.89 -9.56
N GLU A 246 -12.26 -2.69 -10.56
CA GLU A 246 -13.45 -3.54 -10.53
C GLU A 246 -13.44 -4.57 -9.38
N ARG A 247 -12.31 -5.26 -9.20
CA ARG A 247 -12.15 -6.26 -8.12
C ARG A 247 -12.19 -5.62 -6.74
N GLU A 248 -11.45 -4.53 -6.58
CA GLU A 248 -11.41 -3.78 -5.32
C GLU A 248 -12.80 -3.22 -4.99
N ARG A 249 -13.55 -2.76 -6.00
CA ARG A 249 -14.93 -2.30 -5.85
C ARG A 249 -15.84 -3.41 -5.29
N GLY A 250 -15.80 -4.60 -5.88
CA GLY A 250 -16.57 -5.76 -5.41
C GLY A 250 -16.22 -6.12 -3.97
N ARG A 251 -14.92 -6.22 -3.66
CA ARG A 251 -14.42 -6.52 -2.32
C ARG A 251 -14.87 -5.49 -1.29
N ARG A 252 -14.76 -4.20 -1.59
CA ARG A 252 -15.18 -3.14 -0.65
C ARG A 252 -16.67 -3.13 -0.41
N ARG A 253 -17.48 -3.44 -1.43
CA ARG A 253 -18.93 -3.60 -1.26
C ARG A 253 -19.26 -4.76 -0.32
N GLU A 254 -18.62 -5.92 -0.51
CA GLU A 254 -18.83 -7.11 0.35
C GLU A 254 -18.39 -6.88 1.80
N LEU A 255 -17.30 -6.13 2.00
CA LEU A 255 -16.76 -5.84 3.32
C LEU A 255 -17.37 -4.59 3.98
N ALA A 256 -18.38 -3.97 3.37
CA ALA A 256 -18.97 -2.73 3.84
C ALA A 256 -17.88 -1.66 4.13
N LEU A 257 -17.01 -1.43 3.14
CA LEU A 257 -15.96 -0.42 3.17
C LEU A 257 -16.29 0.75 2.23
N PRO A 258 -15.78 1.96 2.48
CA PRO A 258 -15.96 3.07 1.57
C PRO A 258 -15.47 2.75 0.15
N PRO A 259 -16.16 3.23 -0.89
CA PRO A 259 -17.24 4.23 -0.85
C PRO A 259 -18.66 3.63 -0.80
N PHE A 260 -18.82 2.39 -0.36
CA PHE A 260 -20.13 1.70 -0.29
C PHE A 260 -20.87 1.90 1.03
N VAL A 261 -20.19 2.45 2.03
CA VAL A 261 -20.74 2.90 3.29
C VAL A 261 -20.10 4.24 3.64
N ALA A 262 -20.77 5.01 4.47
CA ALA A 262 -20.17 6.18 5.11
C ALA A 262 -19.61 5.79 6.46
N GLN A 263 -18.53 6.45 6.87
CA GLN A 263 -17.89 6.18 8.15
C GLN A 263 -17.35 7.45 8.80
N ALA A 264 -17.33 7.46 10.13
CA ALA A 264 -16.72 8.52 10.92
C ALA A 264 -15.92 7.93 12.08
N LEU A 265 -14.73 8.47 12.30
CA LEU A 265 -13.91 8.17 13.48
C LEU A 265 -14.13 9.25 14.53
N ILE A 266 -14.59 8.85 15.71
CA ILE A 266 -14.80 9.72 16.86
C ILE A 266 -13.67 9.50 17.86
N SER A 267 -13.07 10.59 18.32
CA SER A 267 -11.95 10.57 19.27
C SER A 267 -11.90 11.84 20.13
N GLY A 268 -11.02 11.85 21.13
CA GLY A 268 -10.81 12.98 22.02
C GLY A 268 -11.29 12.71 23.45
N SER A 269 -10.98 13.62 24.37
CA SER A 269 -11.24 13.44 25.80
C SER A 269 -12.73 13.30 26.13
N ALA A 270 -13.61 13.92 25.33
CA ALA A 270 -15.06 13.81 25.46
C ALA A 270 -15.68 12.87 24.41
N GLY A 271 -14.88 12.06 23.71
CA GLY A 271 -15.34 11.15 22.66
C GLY A 271 -16.29 10.06 23.18
N ALA A 272 -15.98 9.48 24.35
CA ALA A 272 -16.83 8.47 24.98
C ALA A 272 -18.23 9.03 25.31
N GLU A 273 -18.27 10.22 25.92
CA GLU A 273 -19.54 10.88 26.25
C GLU A 273 -20.34 11.23 25.00
N TYR A 274 -19.68 11.71 23.94
CA TYR A 274 -20.35 11.99 22.67
C TYR A 274 -20.98 10.71 22.08
N VAL A 275 -20.27 9.58 22.11
CA VAL A 275 -20.79 8.29 21.63
C VAL A 275 -21.96 7.79 22.48
N VAL A 276 -21.92 7.98 23.81
CA VAL A 276 -23.05 7.66 24.70
C VAL A 276 -24.27 8.51 24.34
N ARG A 277 -24.09 9.80 24.08
CA ARG A 277 -25.17 10.72 23.65
C ARG A 277 -25.70 10.40 22.25
N LEU A 278 -24.83 9.97 21.33
CA LEU A 278 -25.22 9.46 20.02
C LEU A 278 -26.14 8.23 20.15
N GLY A 279 -25.82 7.35 21.10
CA GLY A 279 -26.58 6.13 21.34
C GLY A 279 -26.48 5.14 20.18
N HIS A 280 -27.61 4.53 19.83
CA HIS A 280 -27.73 3.56 18.73
C HIS A 280 -28.90 3.93 17.81
N PRO A 281 -28.81 5.04 17.07
CA PRO A 281 -29.86 5.44 16.15
C PRO A 281 -29.98 4.39 15.03
N LEU A 282 -31.21 4.21 14.54
CA LEU A 282 -31.48 3.28 13.44
C LEU A 282 -30.59 3.62 12.23
N GLY A 283 -29.91 2.62 11.68
CA GLY A 283 -29.04 2.77 10.52
C GLY A 283 -27.57 3.08 10.82
N LEU A 284 -27.18 3.20 12.09
CA LEU A 284 -25.77 3.35 12.50
C LEU A 284 -25.25 2.10 13.21
N THR A 285 -24.00 1.74 12.93
CA THR A 285 -23.23 0.78 13.71
C THR A 285 -22.07 1.51 14.38
N VAL A 286 -21.88 1.29 15.68
CA VAL A 286 -20.78 1.87 16.46
C VAL A 286 -19.87 0.75 16.93
N GLN A 287 -18.58 0.82 16.59
CA GLN A 287 -17.55 -0.13 16.97
C GLN A 287 -16.47 0.55 17.83
N GLY A 288 -15.94 -0.19 18.80
CA GLY A 288 -14.91 0.29 19.72
C GLY A 288 -15.37 0.34 21.19
N PRO A 289 -14.59 0.96 22.09
CA PRO A 289 -13.37 1.71 21.77
C PRO A 289 -12.18 0.81 21.38
N SER A 290 -11.40 1.27 20.40
CA SER A 290 -10.04 0.78 20.15
C SER A 290 -9.09 1.98 20.23
N ASN A 291 -8.07 1.92 21.09
CA ASN A 291 -7.15 3.05 21.36
C ASN A 291 -7.87 4.39 21.66
N ALA A 292 -8.96 4.34 22.43
CA ALA A 292 -9.82 5.50 22.73
C ALA A 292 -10.44 6.19 21.49
N GLN A 293 -10.70 5.40 20.44
CA GLN A 293 -11.40 5.82 19.24
C GLN A 293 -12.60 4.90 18.98
N TRP A 294 -13.66 5.47 18.42
CA TRP A 294 -14.87 4.76 18.03
C TRP A 294 -15.10 4.95 16.52
N LEU A 295 -15.35 3.85 15.82
CA LEU A 295 -15.72 3.88 14.42
C LEU A 295 -17.24 3.80 14.32
N VAL A 296 -17.84 4.80 13.67
CA VAL A 296 -19.28 4.83 13.38
C VAL A 296 -19.45 4.61 11.89
N THR A 297 -20.31 3.69 11.50
CA THR A 297 -20.62 3.42 10.08
C THR A 297 -22.11 3.51 9.82
N ALA A 298 -22.48 3.93 8.61
CA ALA A 298 -23.86 3.99 8.13
C ALA A 298 -23.93 3.61 6.64
N ALA A 299 -25.14 3.32 6.14
CA ALA A 299 -25.33 2.95 4.74
C ALA A 299 -24.90 4.06 3.75
N ASP A 300 -25.09 5.32 4.13
CA ASP A 300 -24.81 6.49 3.30
C ASP A 300 -24.42 7.71 4.16
N HIS A 301 -23.83 8.70 3.50
CA HIS A 301 -23.33 9.92 4.16
C HIS A 301 -24.42 10.77 4.79
N HIS A 302 -25.63 10.79 4.22
CA HIS A 302 -26.71 11.61 4.73
C HIS A 302 -27.18 11.09 6.08
N THR A 303 -27.45 9.78 6.16
CA THR A 303 -27.80 9.08 7.40
C THR A 303 -26.73 9.29 8.48
N LEU A 304 -25.45 9.15 8.13
CA LEU A 304 -24.35 9.35 9.07
C LEU A 304 -24.26 10.80 9.58
N CYS A 305 -24.21 11.76 8.66
CA CYS A 305 -24.01 13.17 9.01
C CYS A 305 -25.19 13.75 9.79
N ASP A 306 -26.42 13.39 9.43
CA ASP A 306 -27.62 13.85 10.13
C ASP A 306 -27.63 13.33 11.57
N ALA A 307 -27.34 12.04 11.78
CA ALA A 307 -27.27 11.46 13.10
C ALA A 307 -26.19 12.12 13.97
N LEU A 308 -24.99 12.36 13.42
CA LEU A 308 -23.90 13.05 14.13
C LEU A 308 -24.25 14.51 14.44
N ALA A 309 -24.96 15.20 13.55
CA ALA A 309 -25.34 16.60 13.74
C ALA A 309 -26.41 16.79 14.82
N MET A 310 -27.26 15.79 15.06
CA MET A 310 -28.31 15.84 16.09
C MET A 310 -27.78 15.64 17.53
N VAL A 311 -26.54 15.18 17.70
CA VAL A 311 -25.97 14.94 19.03
C VAL A 311 -25.57 16.25 19.69
N GLU A 312 -26.12 16.54 20.87
CA GLU A 312 -25.69 17.67 21.69
C GLU A 312 -24.23 17.48 22.13
N ARG A 313 -23.35 18.40 21.75
CA ARG A 313 -21.91 18.28 21.97
C ARG A 313 -21.58 18.35 23.48
N PRO A 314 -20.87 17.36 24.04
CA PRO A 314 -20.47 17.36 25.44
C PRO A 314 -19.42 18.44 25.74
N PRO A 315 -19.30 18.87 27.01
CA PRO A 315 -18.24 19.77 27.44
C PRO A 315 -16.88 19.08 27.32
N GLY A 316 -16.06 19.49 26.34
CA GLY A 316 -14.71 18.96 26.15
C GLY A 316 -14.33 18.79 24.68
N ARG A 317 -13.14 18.21 24.45
CA ARG A 317 -12.62 18.04 23.09
C ARG A 317 -13.17 16.77 22.46
N VAL A 318 -13.99 16.94 21.43
CA VAL A 318 -14.43 15.89 20.51
C VAL A 318 -13.88 16.19 19.12
N ARG A 319 -13.25 15.19 18.49
CA ARG A 319 -12.85 15.19 17.09
C ARG A 319 -13.65 14.12 16.36
N ILE A 320 -14.32 14.53 15.30
CA ILE A 320 -15.08 13.67 14.39
C ILE A 320 -14.40 13.79 13.03
N GLU A 321 -13.91 12.68 12.50
CA GLU A 321 -13.30 12.61 11.17
C GLU A 321 -14.20 11.76 10.28
N VAL A 322 -14.95 12.40 9.38
CA VAL A 322 -15.77 11.72 8.37
C VAL A 322 -14.86 11.25 7.24
N ASP A 323 -15.07 10.02 6.78
CA ASP A 323 -14.21 9.30 5.83
C ASP A 323 -12.72 9.39 6.19
N PRO A 324 -12.34 8.91 7.38
CA PRO A 324 -10.95 8.95 7.80
C PRO A 324 -10.08 8.20 6.80
N LEU A 325 -8.98 8.84 6.37
CA LEU A 325 -8.01 8.21 5.47
C LEU A 325 -7.27 7.05 6.15
N ARG A 326 -7.36 6.95 7.48
CA ARG A 326 -6.71 5.97 8.33
C ARG A 326 -7.67 5.50 9.41
N ILE A 327 -7.88 4.19 9.47
CA ILE A 327 -8.59 3.45 10.52
C ILE A 327 -7.62 2.39 11.03
#